data_AF-A0AAW1P8V3-F1
#
_entry.id   AF-A0AAW1P8V3-F1
#
_cell.length_a   1.000
_cell.length_b   1.000
_cell.length_c   1.000
_cell.angle_alpha   90.00
_cell.angle_beta   90.00
_cell.angle_gamma   90.00
#
_symmetry.space_group_name_H-M   'P 1'
#
loop_
_entity.id
_entity.type
_entity.pdbx_description
1 polymer ?
#
loop_
_entity_poly.entity_id
_entity_poly.type
_entity_poly.pdbx_seq_one_letter_code
_entity_poly.pdbx_strand_id
1 'polypeptide(L)'
;MQSARDLQSPPLEVLYQQIFGEDHKPERVHSALTGGHIYRDWLDAAEQDAVLTNMQEANWFLHQESDQVMLFGNFPDWATQLAQRLPADLLPDKLGPFNQMTVNEYHSERGQV
;
A
#
# COMPACT_ATOMS: atom_id res chain seq x y z
N MET A 1 41.55 7.31 28.16
CA MET A 1 40.78 6.06 28.35
C MET A 1 39.32 6.39 28.10
N GLN A 2 38.80 6.11 26.91
CA GLN A 2 37.37 6.19 26.62
C GLN A 2 36.82 4.77 26.64
N SER A 3 35.89 4.54 27.57
CA SER A 3 35.16 3.28 27.76
C SER A 3 34.32 3.00 26.52
N ALA A 4 34.43 1.78 26.00
CA ALA A 4 33.58 1.23 24.96
C ALA A 4 32.14 1.24 25.48
N ARG A 5 31.34 2.21 25.02
CA ARG A 5 29.89 2.18 25.22
C ARG A 5 29.35 0.98 24.45
N ASP A 6 28.72 0.07 25.18
CA ASP A 6 28.03 -1.09 24.69
C ASP A 6 27.15 -0.74 23.48
N LEU A 7 27.56 -1.19 22.30
CA LEU A 7 26.72 -1.23 21.10
C LEU A 7 25.75 -2.41 21.27
N GLN A 8 24.77 -2.26 22.17
CA GLN A 8 23.61 -3.15 22.14
C GLN A 8 22.78 -2.77 20.93
N SER A 9 22.69 -3.68 19.97
CA SER A 9 21.74 -3.58 18.87
C SER A 9 20.34 -3.34 19.47
N PRO A 10 19.56 -2.39 18.92
CA PRO A 10 18.22 -2.15 19.42
C PRO A 10 17.40 -3.44 19.40
N PRO A 11 16.50 -3.66 20.39
CA PRO A 11 15.58 -4.78 20.38
C PRO A 11 14.80 -4.85 19.07
N LEU A 12 14.48 -6.04 18.61
CA LEU A 12 13.75 -6.26 17.36
C LEU A 12 12.46 -5.44 17.31
N GLU A 13 11.72 -5.31 18.42
CA GLU A 13 10.50 -4.47 18.46
C GLU A 13 10.78 -2.99 18.15
N VAL A 14 11.93 -2.45 18.58
CA VAL A 14 12.34 -1.07 18.26
C VAL A 14 12.72 -0.94 16.78
N LEU A 15 13.37 -1.96 16.22
CA LEU A 15 13.66 -2.03 14.78
C LEU A 15 12.36 -2.14 13.97
N TYR A 16 11.40 -2.95 14.41
CA TYR A 16 10.10 -3.07 13.77
C TYR A 16 9.35 -1.73 13.82
N GLN A 17 9.30 -1.04 14.96
CA GLN A 17 8.68 0.29 15.01
C GLN A 17 9.42 1.36 14.20
N GLN A 18 10.73 1.28 14.08
CA GLN A 18 11.51 2.21 13.24
C GLN A 18 11.31 1.94 11.74
N ILE A 19 11.05 0.69 11.34
CA ILE A 19 10.88 0.29 9.94
C ILE A 19 9.41 0.40 9.50
N PHE A 20 8.49 0.04 10.37
CA PHE A 20 7.06 -0.10 10.11
C PHE A 20 6.20 1.00 10.77
N GLY A 21 6.82 1.89 11.55
CA GLY A 21 6.16 3.05 12.17
C GLY A 21 5.22 2.69 13.33
N GLU A 22 5.17 3.54 14.36
CA GLU A 22 4.02 3.59 15.25
C GLU A 22 2.96 4.50 14.62
N ASP A 23 1.81 3.90 14.34
CA ASP A 23 0.62 4.51 13.74
C ASP A 23 0.72 4.74 12.23
N HIS A 24 -0.40 4.48 11.57
CA HIS A 24 -0.68 4.67 10.14
C HIS A 24 -0.69 6.16 9.75
N LYS A 25 0.32 6.92 10.18
CA LYS A 25 0.46 8.35 9.98
C LYS A 25 1.12 8.61 8.63
N PRO A 26 0.70 9.66 7.90
CA PRO A 26 1.34 10.04 6.65
C PRO A 26 2.79 10.48 6.88
N GLU A 27 3.72 9.83 6.19
CA GLU A 27 5.08 10.31 5.98
C GLU A 27 5.15 11.11 4.68
N ARG A 28 5.72 12.31 4.72
CA ARG A 28 5.91 13.09 3.49
C ARG A 28 7.03 12.44 2.64
N VAL A 29 6.75 12.17 1.36
CA VAL A 29 7.70 11.51 0.43
C VAL A 29 8.99 12.31 0.30
N HIS A 30 8.87 13.62 0.04
CA HIS A 30 10.02 14.51 -0.14
C HIS A 30 9.61 15.98 0.08
N SER A 31 10.52 16.80 0.62
CA SER A 31 10.26 18.22 0.93
C SER A 31 9.95 19.10 -0.29
N ALA A 32 10.41 18.69 -1.47
CA ALA A 32 10.12 19.37 -2.74
C ALA A 32 8.82 18.90 -3.42
N LEU A 33 8.23 17.77 -2.99
CA LEU A 33 6.98 17.26 -3.54
C LEU A 33 5.81 17.76 -2.68
N THR A 34 4.88 18.49 -3.30
CA THR A 34 3.64 18.93 -2.64
C THR A 34 2.57 17.86 -2.84
N GLY A 35 1.93 17.41 -1.76
CA GLY A 35 0.81 16.46 -1.80
C GLY A 35 1.19 14.97 -1.80
N GLY A 36 2.48 14.62 -1.86
CA GLY A 36 2.94 13.22 -1.81
C GLY A 36 3.13 12.72 -0.38
N HIS A 37 2.35 11.69 0.01
CA HIS A 37 2.41 11.04 1.31
C HIS A 37 2.55 9.52 1.18
N ILE A 38 3.22 8.88 2.14
CA ILE A 38 3.39 7.44 2.29
C ILE A 38 2.71 7.03 3.59
N TYR A 39 1.88 6.00 3.53
CA TYR A 39 1.30 5.35 4.70
C TYR A 39 1.90 3.94 4.75
N ARG A 40 2.84 3.72 5.67
CA ARG A 40 3.45 2.41 5.87
C ARG A 40 2.44 1.50 6.57
N ASP A 41 2.45 0.24 6.16
CA ASP A 41 1.68 -0.82 6.80
C ASP A 41 0.19 -0.51 6.95
N TRP A 42 -0.38 0.23 5.99
CA TRP A 42 -1.79 0.63 6.01
C TRP A 42 -2.76 -0.56 5.89
N LEU A 43 -2.30 -1.62 5.23
CA LEU A 43 -2.97 -2.92 5.19
C LEU A 43 -2.17 -3.89 6.04
N ASP A 44 -2.83 -4.54 6.99
CA ASP A 44 -2.20 -5.64 7.71
C ASP A 44 -2.07 -6.90 6.82
N ALA A 45 -1.36 -7.92 7.32
CA ALA A 45 -1.12 -9.14 6.55
C ALA A 45 -2.42 -9.87 6.17
N ALA A 46 -3.42 -9.90 7.05
CA ALA A 46 -4.69 -10.58 6.77
C ALA A 46 -5.49 -9.83 5.70
N GLU A 47 -5.42 -8.51 5.68
CA GLU A 47 -6.05 -7.66 4.68
C GLU A 47 -5.37 -7.80 3.31
N GLN A 48 -4.03 -7.87 3.29
CA GLN A 48 -3.28 -8.16 2.08
C GLN A 48 -3.66 -9.53 1.49
N ASP A 49 -3.70 -10.57 2.31
CA ASP A 49 -4.11 -11.92 1.90
C ASP A 49 -5.55 -11.96 1.39
N ALA A 50 -6.47 -11.22 2.03
CA ALA A 50 -7.85 -11.12 1.60
C ALA A 50 -7.97 -10.46 0.22
N VAL A 51 -7.22 -9.40 -0.04
CA VAL A 51 -7.18 -8.73 -1.36
C VAL A 51 -6.71 -9.71 -2.44
N LEU A 52 -5.61 -10.43 -2.19
CA LEU A 52 -5.08 -11.43 -3.12
C LEU A 52 -6.08 -12.56 -3.39
N THR A 53 -6.72 -13.07 -2.34
CA THR A 53 -7.73 -14.14 -2.44
C THR A 53 -8.93 -13.69 -3.29
N ASN A 54 -9.45 -12.48 -3.04
CA ASN A 54 -10.56 -11.93 -3.83
C ASN A 54 -10.21 -11.79 -5.33
N MET A 55 -8.97 -11.39 -5.65
CA MET A 55 -8.52 -11.30 -7.04
C MET A 55 -8.41 -12.68 -7.70
N GLN A 56 -7.93 -13.68 -6.96
CA GLN A 56 -7.85 -15.06 -7.44
C GLN A 56 -9.24 -15.66 -7.69
N GLU A 57 -10.19 -15.47 -6.77
CA GLU A 57 -11.58 -15.93 -6.92
C GLU A 57 -12.29 -15.26 -8.10
N ALA A 58 -11.96 -14.00 -8.38
CA ALA A 58 -12.43 -13.27 -9.56
C ALA A 58 -11.73 -13.67 -10.86
N ASN A 59 -10.81 -14.65 -10.82
CA ASN A 59 -10.01 -15.12 -11.95
C ASN A 59 -9.17 -14.01 -12.60
N TRP A 60 -8.76 -12.99 -11.84
CA TRP A 60 -7.90 -11.94 -12.37
C TRP A 60 -6.51 -12.51 -12.63
N PHE A 61 -5.91 -12.13 -13.75
CA PHE A 61 -4.54 -12.51 -14.15
C PHE A 61 -4.30 -14.02 -14.35
N LEU A 62 -5.35 -14.86 -14.41
CA LEU A 62 -5.19 -16.31 -14.67
C LEU A 62 -4.61 -16.63 -16.05
N HIS A 63 -4.71 -15.70 -16.99
CA HIS A 63 -4.14 -15.82 -18.33
C HIS A 63 -2.92 -14.90 -18.41
N GLN A 64 -1.76 -15.43 -18.80
CA GLN A 64 -0.48 -14.71 -18.94
C GLN A 64 -0.50 -13.56 -19.96
N GLU A 65 -1.64 -13.31 -20.60
CA GLU A 65 -1.85 -12.31 -21.65
C GLU A 65 -2.31 -10.96 -21.09
N SER A 66 -2.66 -10.87 -19.81
CA SER A 66 -3.13 -9.62 -19.20
C SER A 66 -2.39 -9.35 -17.90
N ASP A 67 -1.72 -8.19 -17.84
CA ASP A 67 -1.04 -7.64 -16.67
C ASP A 67 -1.82 -6.47 -16.06
N GLN A 68 -2.99 -6.15 -16.61
CA GLN A 68 -3.85 -5.07 -16.15
C GLN A 68 -5.33 -5.47 -16.17
N VAL A 69 -6.04 -5.13 -15.08
CA VAL A 69 -7.51 -5.14 -14.98
C VAL A 69 -7.98 -3.71 -14.75
N MET A 70 -8.95 -3.27 -15.54
CA MET A 70 -9.54 -1.93 -15.42
C MET A 70 -11.05 -2.03 -15.26
N LEU A 71 -11.59 -1.41 -14.21
CA LEU A 71 -13.02 -1.38 -13.91
C LEU A 71 -13.51 0.06 -13.89
N PHE A 72 -14.76 0.26 -14.34
CA PHE A 72 -15.43 1.55 -14.37
C PHE A 72 -16.80 1.47 -13.71
N GLY A 73 -17.13 2.47 -12.90
CA GLY A 73 -18.44 2.60 -12.24
C GLY A 73 -18.62 1.64 -11.07
N ASN A 74 -18.85 0.36 -11.33
CA ASN A 74 -19.08 -0.65 -10.30
C ASN A 74 -17.79 -1.37 -9.93
N PHE A 75 -17.46 -1.40 -8.65
CA PHE A 75 -16.29 -2.10 -8.12
C PHE A 75 -16.68 -3.24 -7.20
N PRO A 76 -15.81 -4.25 -7.03
CA PRO A 76 -15.97 -5.23 -5.97
C PRO A 76 -16.12 -4.57 -4.59
N ASP A 77 -16.90 -5.20 -3.72
CA ASP A 77 -17.16 -4.67 -2.37
C ASP A 77 -15.87 -4.46 -1.58
N TRP A 78 -14.92 -5.40 -1.68
CA TRP A 78 -13.63 -5.30 -1.00
C TRP A 78 -12.86 -4.03 -1.42
N ALA A 79 -12.89 -3.67 -2.70
CA ALA A 79 -12.20 -2.48 -3.21
C ALA A 79 -12.86 -1.20 -2.70
N THR A 80 -14.20 -1.19 -2.68
CA THR A 80 -14.98 -0.05 -2.16
C THR A 80 -14.76 0.13 -0.65
N GLN A 81 -14.69 -0.97 0.12
CA GLN A 81 -14.43 -0.93 1.56
C GLN A 81 -13.02 -0.42 1.87
N LEU A 82 -12.00 -0.83 1.11
CA LEU A 82 -10.66 -0.27 1.23
C LEU A 82 -10.63 1.22 0.91
N ALA A 83 -11.29 1.63 -0.17
CA ALA A 83 -11.36 3.02 -0.58
C ALA A 83 -12.00 3.94 0.49
N GLN A 84 -13.01 3.45 1.21
CA GLN A 84 -13.67 4.18 2.31
C GLN A 84 -12.77 4.38 3.54
N ARG A 85 -11.71 3.57 3.68
CA ARG A 85 -10.73 3.69 4.76
C ARG A 85 -9.56 4.61 4.43
N LEU A 86 -9.53 5.15 3.20
CA LEU A 86 -8.48 6.10 2.82
C LEU A 86 -8.57 7.33 3.72
N PRO A 87 -7.43 7.84 4.20
CA PRO A 87 -7.37 9.06 4.99
C PRO A 87 -8.13 10.22 4.34
N ALA A 88 -9.02 10.87 5.08
CA ALA A 88 -9.88 11.93 4.57
C ALA A 88 -9.10 13.14 4.03
N ASP A 89 -7.87 13.36 4.52
CA ASP A 89 -6.95 14.40 4.06
C ASP A 89 -6.31 14.10 2.69
N LEU A 90 -6.33 12.85 2.23
CA LEU A 90 -5.89 12.47 0.88
C LEU A 90 -6.95 12.71 -0.19
N LEU A 91 -8.22 12.77 0.19
CA LEU A 91 -9.33 12.98 -0.73
C LEU A 91 -9.82 14.41 -0.54
N PRO A 92 -9.48 15.36 -1.44
CA PRO A 92 -10.11 16.66 -1.42
C PRO A 92 -11.63 16.48 -1.41
N ASP A 93 -12.36 17.32 -0.67
CA ASP A 93 -13.84 17.32 -0.59
C ASP A 93 -14.56 17.35 -1.96
N LYS A 94 -13.82 17.50 -3.06
CA LYS A 94 -14.26 17.59 -4.45
C LYS A 94 -14.04 16.34 -5.29
N LEU A 95 -13.35 15.31 -4.79
CA LEU A 95 -13.32 14.02 -5.49
C LEU A 95 -14.65 13.34 -5.18
N GLY A 96 -15.54 13.29 -6.18
CA GLY A 96 -16.72 12.44 -6.12
C GLY A 96 -16.34 10.96 -5.88
N PRO A 97 -17.32 10.04 -5.83
CA PRO A 97 -17.01 8.63 -5.69
C PRO A 97 -15.99 8.20 -6.75
N PHE A 98 -15.03 7.35 -6.36
CA PHE A 98 -14.12 6.71 -7.31
C PHE A 98 -14.94 6.17 -8.48
N ASN A 99 -14.52 6.45 -9.72
CA ASN A 99 -15.26 6.06 -10.92
C ASN A 99 -14.46 5.13 -11.85
N GLN A 100 -13.17 4.95 -11.53
CA GLN A 100 -12.28 4.00 -12.16
C GLN A 100 -11.39 3.33 -11.11
N MET A 101 -11.14 2.03 -11.29
CA MET A 101 -10.13 1.28 -10.57
C MET A 101 -9.24 0.57 -11.60
N THR A 102 -7.92 0.61 -11.38
CA THR A 102 -6.96 -0.14 -12.21
C THR A 102 -6.08 -0.97 -11.30
N VAL A 103 -5.93 -2.25 -11.63
CA VAL A 103 -5.06 -3.19 -10.92
C VAL A 103 -4.03 -3.67 -11.92
N ASN A 104 -2.75 -3.58 -11.55
CA ASN A 104 -1.64 -3.95 -12.41
C ASN A 104 -0.81 -5.04 -11.72
N GLU A 105 -0.47 -6.08 -12.46
CA GLU A 105 0.45 -7.14 -12.04
C GLU A 105 1.84 -6.88 -12.63
N TYR A 106 2.86 -6.84 -11.78
CA TYR A 106 4.23 -6.61 -12.20
C TYR A 106 5.08 -7.86 -11.94
N HIS A 107 5.59 -8.46 -13.02
CA HIS A 107 6.51 -9.59 -12.97
C HIS A 107 7.96 -9.08 -12.92
N SER A 108 8.79 -9.69 -12.06
CA SER A 108 10.20 -9.32 -11.89
C SER A 108 11.03 -9.40 -13.19
N GLU A 109 10.58 -10.21 -14.15
CA GLU A 109 11.23 -10.39 -15.46
C GLU A 109 10.88 -9.28 -16.47
N ARG A 110 9.88 -8.43 -16.20
CA ARG A 110 9.36 -7.42 -17.14
C ARG A 110 9.83 -5.98 -16.86
N GLY A 111 11.00 -5.83 -16.22
CA GLY A 111 11.55 -4.53 -15.81
C GLY A 111 12.94 -4.18 -16.36
N GLN A 112 13.49 -4.95 -17.31
CA GLN A 112 14.75 -4.59 -17.98
C GLN A 112 14.46 -3.82 -19.26
N VAL A 113 14.48 -2.48 -19.16
CA VAL A 113 14.73 -1.59 -20.31
C VAL A 113 16.15 -1.07 -20.18
#